data_AF-A0A4R6V9V0-F1
#
_entry.id   AF-A0A4R6V9V0-F1
#
_cell.length_a   1.000
_cell.length_b   1.000
_cell.length_c   1.000
_cell.angle_alpha   90.00
_cell.angle_beta   90.00
_cell.angle_gamma   90.00
#
_symmetry.space_group_name_H-M   'P 1'
#
loop_
_entity.id
_entity.type
_entity.pdbx_description
1 polymer ?
#
loop_
_entity_poly.entity_id
_entity_poly.type
_entity_poly.pdbx_seq_one_letter_code
_entity_poly.pdbx_strand_id
1 'polypeptide(L)'
;MSSPYGGGDVDRAVTGAHADYHREIQQHVEPDGLVDDVVTYRMLAPHLMRTLLFLVTPTVLLLLKVVLDYLASMSTPDDVTDIVSTLLGLVVVVLYIAGIASFFAPAKEPIAEHSRLLENRGDVATSAFEYVRAAAEARQSPAEVAPSTVAGVPVLLFRQYSERAMLLVQPYGRDLYVGWTMWRSRSTATLLAHFLRDTFGRFAPAPRFSAELRAAATRALRESVHSLSREGVAAATHLGAPAAQSPASGPFPQPETHHPERPAPPREHPQPQPQPQPQQQPHYPDEAPDALPTSGPYRPAGTDTGGWSTPRRGAEHEEHDDRDERVTVRREPRRREADEGWGPPPRDRW
;
A
#
# COMPACT_ATOMS: atom_id res chain seq x y z
N MET A 1 -26.97 32.00 -33.60
CA MET A 1 -27.27 30.66 -33.05
C MET A 1 -26.34 30.45 -31.87
N SER A 2 -26.83 30.71 -30.67
CA SER A 2 -26.05 30.59 -29.42
C SER A 2 -26.10 29.15 -28.96
N SER A 3 -24.94 28.57 -28.66
CA SER A 3 -24.84 27.18 -28.16
C SER A 3 -25.64 27.05 -26.86
N PRO A 4 -26.64 26.16 -26.77
CA PRO A 4 -27.46 25.99 -25.57
C PRO A 4 -26.75 25.22 -24.45
N TYR A 5 -25.49 24.81 -24.66
CA TYR A 5 -24.67 24.18 -23.63
C TYR A 5 -23.78 25.24 -22.97
N GLY A 6 -24.27 25.78 -21.86
CA GLY A 6 -23.52 26.66 -20.98
C GLY A 6 -22.36 25.91 -20.31
N GLY A 7 -21.19 25.89 -20.95
CA GLY A 7 -19.96 25.30 -20.40
C GLY A 7 -19.46 25.98 -19.12
N GLY A 8 -19.98 27.17 -18.78
CA GLY A 8 -19.52 27.95 -17.62
C GLY A 8 -19.85 27.34 -16.24
N ASP A 9 -20.89 26.50 -16.13
CA ASP A 9 -21.25 25.90 -14.84
C ASP A 9 -20.37 24.69 -14.48
N VAL A 10 -19.89 23.95 -15.49
CA VAL A 10 -18.97 22.82 -15.27
C VAL A 10 -17.62 23.35 -14.81
N ASP A 11 -17.08 24.36 -15.48
CA ASP A 11 -15.81 24.97 -15.09
C ASP A 11 -15.86 25.55 -13.67
N ARG A 12 -17.00 26.17 -13.29
CA ARG A 12 -17.21 26.73 -11.94
C ARG A 12 -17.35 25.64 -10.87
N ALA A 13 -18.03 24.52 -11.16
CA ALA A 13 -18.14 23.39 -10.24
C ALA A 13 -16.77 22.72 -10.00
N VAL A 14 -15.99 22.56 -11.07
CA VAL A 14 -14.62 22.02 -11.01
C VAL A 14 -13.70 22.95 -10.22
N THR A 15 -13.73 24.27 -10.49
CA THR A 15 -12.91 25.22 -9.73
C THR A 15 -13.31 25.33 -8.25
N GLY A 16 -14.61 25.30 -7.93
CA GLY A 16 -15.09 25.29 -6.54
C GLY A 16 -14.59 24.08 -5.76
N ALA A 17 -14.65 22.89 -6.37
CA ALA A 17 -14.13 21.66 -5.77
C ALA A 17 -12.61 21.72 -5.53
N HIS A 18 -11.85 22.46 -6.35
CA HIS A 18 -10.41 22.67 -6.12
C HIS A 18 -10.12 23.63 -4.96
N ALA A 19 -10.94 24.68 -4.77
CA ALA A 19 -10.72 25.64 -3.70
C ALA A 19 -10.95 25.05 -2.30
N ASP A 20 -12.03 24.27 -2.12
CA ASP A 20 -12.32 23.61 -0.84
C ASP A 20 -11.27 22.53 -0.51
N TYR A 21 -10.69 21.91 -1.53
CA TYR A 21 -9.60 20.95 -1.37
C TYR A 21 -8.34 21.54 -0.75
N HIS A 22 -7.89 22.72 -1.22
CA HIS A 22 -6.73 23.38 -0.62
C HIS A 22 -6.97 23.73 0.85
N ARG A 23 -8.21 24.08 1.22
CA ARG A 23 -8.59 24.36 2.61
C ARG A 23 -8.59 23.09 3.46
N GLU A 24 -9.06 21.97 2.93
CA GLU A 24 -9.08 20.68 3.62
C GLU A 24 -7.67 20.08 3.81
N ILE A 25 -6.79 20.19 2.81
CA ILE A 25 -5.37 19.81 2.92
C ILE A 25 -4.67 20.62 4.01
N GLN A 26 -4.97 21.92 4.11
CA GLN A 26 -4.36 22.78 5.13
C GLN A 26 -4.80 22.43 6.55
N GLN A 27 -5.96 21.77 6.72
CA GLN A 27 -6.50 21.40 8.03
C GLN A 27 -6.19 19.96 8.44
N HIS A 28 -5.96 19.06 7.48
CA HIS A 28 -5.52 17.71 7.78
C HIS A 28 -4.01 17.70 8.01
N VAL A 29 -3.60 17.51 9.28
CA VAL A 29 -2.23 17.15 9.65
C VAL A 29 -1.74 16.09 8.68
N GLU A 30 -0.69 16.40 7.92
CA GLU A 30 -0.20 15.53 6.84
C GLU A 30 0.02 14.12 7.40
N PRO A 31 -0.72 13.09 6.93
CA PRO A 31 -0.40 11.70 7.26
C PRO A 31 0.91 11.24 6.57
N ASP A 32 1.69 12.17 6.02
CA ASP A 32 2.89 11.93 5.22
C ASP A 32 4.05 11.37 6.03
N GLY A 33 3.96 11.35 7.36
CA GLY A 33 4.88 10.58 8.21
C GLY A 33 4.93 9.08 7.88
N LEU A 34 3.92 8.54 7.18
CA LEU A 34 3.90 7.15 6.68
C LEU A 34 4.45 7.00 5.25
N VAL A 35 4.60 8.10 4.51
CA VAL A 35 5.10 8.09 3.12
C VAL A 35 6.63 8.02 3.11
N ASP A 36 7.27 8.59 4.12
CA ASP A 36 8.72 8.49 4.29
C ASP A 36 9.13 7.05 4.54
N ASP A 37 10.11 6.58 3.77
CA ASP A 37 10.66 5.20 3.83
C ASP A 37 11.45 4.93 5.14
N VAL A 38 11.36 5.84 6.10
CA VAL A 38 12.03 5.75 7.40
C VAL A 38 11.25 4.77 8.26
N VAL A 39 11.79 3.56 8.37
CA VAL A 39 11.24 2.49 9.21
C VAL A 39 11.25 2.95 10.67
N THR A 40 10.11 3.45 11.13
CA THR A 40 9.94 3.86 12.53
C THR A 40 9.76 2.60 13.39
N TYR A 41 10.31 2.58 14.60
CA TYR A 41 10.18 1.45 15.52
C TYR A 41 8.72 1.00 15.74
N ARG A 42 7.77 1.94 15.67
CA ARG A 42 6.33 1.69 15.78
C ARG A 42 5.78 0.79 14.66
N MET A 43 6.31 0.90 13.43
CA MET A 43 5.96 0.01 12.31
C MET A 43 6.61 -1.37 12.47
N LEU A 44 7.84 -1.42 13.00
CA LEU A 44 8.55 -2.67 13.20
C LEU A 44 7.99 -3.49 14.38
N ALA A 45 7.44 -2.82 15.41
CA ALA A 45 6.98 -3.44 16.65
C ALA A 45 6.03 -4.64 16.45
N PRO A 46 4.94 -4.57 15.65
CA PRO A 46 4.07 -5.73 15.44
C PRO A 46 4.78 -6.89 14.72
N HIS A 47 5.68 -6.59 13.78
CA HIS A 47 6.47 -7.60 13.08
C HIS A 47 7.48 -8.27 13.99
N LEU A 48 8.19 -7.47 14.79
CA LEU A 48 9.15 -7.95 15.76
C LEU A 48 8.47 -8.77 16.85
N MET A 49 7.29 -8.34 17.32
CA MET A 49 6.51 -9.11 18.30
C MET A 49 6.06 -10.46 17.74
N ARG A 50 5.57 -10.50 16.49
CA ARG A 50 5.22 -11.76 15.81
C ARG A 50 6.43 -12.66 15.67
N THR A 51 7.53 -12.14 15.14
CA THR A 51 8.80 -12.85 14.99
C THR A 51 9.33 -13.37 16.32
N LEU A 52 9.33 -12.52 17.36
CA LEU A 52 9.76 -12.88 18.70
C LEU A 52 8.91 -14.04 19.24
N LEU A 53 7.59 -13.97 19.09
CA LEU A 53 6.69 -15.04 19.50
C LEU A 53 6.99 -16.35 18.77
N PHE A 54 7.20 -16.30 17.45
CA PHE A 54 7.55 -17.47 16.63
C PHE A 54 8.97 -18.00 16.87
N LEU A 55 9.88 -17.20 17.42
CA LEU A 55 11.25 -17.64 17.73
C LEU A 55 11.34 -18.14 19.17
N VAL A 56 10.78 -17.41 20.13
CA VAL A 56 10.86 -17.70 21.56
C VAL A 56 10.06 -18.95 21.90
N THR A 57 8.85 -19.10 21.35
CA THR A 57 7.99 -20.26 21.65
C THR A 57 8.65 -21.60 21.34
N PRO A 58 9.12 -21.88 20.09
CA PRO A 58 9.80 -23.14 19.80
C PRO A 58 11.14 -23.26 20.54
N THR A 59 11.83 -22.15 20.85
CA THR A 59 13.07 -22.19 21.64
C THR A 59 12.80 -22.66 23.07
N VAL A 60 11.76 -22.12 23.73
CA VAL A 60 11.36 -22.54 25.08
C VAL A 60 10.91 -24.01 25.08
N LEU A 61 10.14 -24.43 24.07
CA LEU A 61 9.74 -25.83 23.91
C LEU A 61 10.94 -26.74 23.65
N LEU A 62 11.93 -26.31 22.86
CA LEU A 62 13.17 -27.04 22.65
C LEU A 62 13.95 -27.19 23.96
N LEU A 63 14.06 -26.14 24.76
CA LEU A 63 14.72 -26.20 26.07
C LEU A 63 13.99 -27.15 27.02
N LEU A 64 12.65 -27.07 27.09
CA LEU A 64 11.83 -27.99 27.86
C LEU A 64 12.05 -29.43 27.40
N LYS A 65 12.07 -29.66 26.08
CA LYS A 65 12.32 -30.96 25.46
C LYS A 65 13.71 -31.51 25.83
N VAL A 66 14.75 -30.68 25.83
CA VAL A 66 16.10 -31.06 26.26
C VAL A 66 16.13 -31.44 27.75
N VAL A 67 15.42 -30.71 28.61
CA VAL A 67 15.31 -31.04 30.04
C VAL A 67 14.57 -32.37 30.25
N LEU A 68 13.48 -32.61 29.51
CA LEU A 68 12.73 -33.87 29.59
C LEU A 68 13.59 -35.06 29.12
N ASP A 69 14.30 -34.94 27.99
CA ASP A 69 15.22 -35.98 27.52
C ASP A 69 16.33 -36.27 28.54
N TYR A 70 16.86 -35.23 29.18
CA TYR A 70 17.88 -35.38 30.23
C TYR A 70 17.32 -36.14 31.44
N LEU A 71 16.13 -35.78 31.92
CA LEU A 71 15.49 -36.49 33.04
C LEU A 71 15.14 -37.93 32.65
N ALA A 72 14.65 -38.16 31.43
CA ALA A 72 14.35 -39.48 30.90
C ALA A 72 15.61 -40.37 30.84
N SER A 73 16.77 -39.80 30.53
CA SER A 73 18.05 -40.52 30.51
C SER A 73 18.52 -40.99 31.89
N MET A 74 17.99 -40.42 32.98
CA MET A 74 18.25 -40.86 34.36
C MET A 74 17.25 -41.90 34.86
N SER A 75 16.10 -42.03 34.20
CA SER A 75 15.07 -43.01 34.53
C SER A 75 15.22 -44.29 33.69
N THR A 76 14.53 -45.35 34.11
CA THR A 76 14.42 -46.58 33.31
C THR A 76 13.70 -46.26 32.00
N PRO A 77 14.13 -46.82 30.85
CA PRO A 77 13.47 -46.59 29.56
C PRO A 77 11.97 -46.93 29.61
N ASP A 78 11.14 -46.03 29.11
CA ASP A 78 9.68 -46.19 29.01
C ASP A 78 9.20 -45.74 27.62
N ASP A 79 8.50 -46.63 26.91
CA ASP A 79 8.04 -46.42 25.54
C ASP A 79 7.14 -45.17 25.42
N VAL A 80 6.37 -44.85 26.46
CA VAL A 80 5.49 -43.67 26.47
C VAL A 80 6.31 -42.38 26.44
N THR A 81 7.41 -42.34 27.19
CA THR A 81 8.29 -41.15 27.26
C THR A 81 8.98 -40.90 25.91
N ASP A 82 9.40 -41.98 25.22
CA ASP A 82 9.99 -41.89 23.89
C ASP A 82 9.01 -41.38 22.83
N ILE A 83 7.76 -41.87 22.86
CA ILE A 83 6.70 -41.39 21.97
C ILE A 83 6.41 -39.91 22.22
N VAL A 84 6.25 -39.50 23.48
CA VAL A 84 5.97 -38.10 23.84
C VAL A 84 7.13 -37.18 23.44
N SER A 85 8.39 -37.56 23.70
CA SER A 85 9.56 -36.78 23.30
C SER A 85 9.64 -36.64 21.78
N THR A 86 9.38 -37.71 21.03
CA THR A 86 9.37 -37.69 19.56
C THR A 86 8.30 -36.75 19.01
N LEU A 87 7.07 -36.82 19.54
CA LEU A 87 5.98 -35.93 19.15
C LEU A 87 6.29 -34.47 19.51
N LEU A 88 6.84 -34.21 20.70
CA LEU A 88 7.25 -32.87 21.11
C LEU A 88 8.35 -32.32 20.18
N GLY A 89 9.33 -33.15 19.82
CA GLY A 89 10.36 -32.80 18.85
C GLY A 89 9.80 -32.45 17.47
N LEU A 90 8.85 -33.24 16.97
CA LEU A 90 8.16 -32.95 15.71
C LEU A 90 7.41 -31.61 15.76
N VAL A 91 6.69 -31.34 16.86
CA VAL A 91 5.98 -30.06 17.05
C VAL A 91 6.97 -28.90 17.05
N VAL A 92 8.11 -29.01 17.74
CA VAL A 92 9.15 -27.97 17.75
C VAL A 92 9.67 -27.71 16.33
N VAL A 93 9.96 -28.75 15.55
CA VAL A 93 10.42 -28.62 14.16
C VAL A 93 9.37 -27.92 13.28
N VAL A 94 8.10 -28.34 13.37
CA VAL A 94 7.00 -27.70 12.63
C VAL A 94 6.85 -26.23 13.00
N LEU A 95 6.95 -25.90 14.29
CA LEU A 95 6.89 -24.51 14.76
C LEU A 95 8.07 -23.67 14.25
N TYR A 96 9.28 -24.22 14.17
CA TYR A 96 10.42 -23.54 13.56
C TYR A 96 10.20 -23.29 12.06
N ILE A 97 9.74 -24.28 11.31
CA ILE A 97 9.44 -24.13 9.88
C ILE A 97 8.34 -23.07 9.67
N ALA A 98 7.27 -23.12 10.47
CA ALA A 98 6.20 -22.12 10.43
C ALA A 98 6.70 -20.72 10.81
N GLY A 99 7.58 -20.63 11.81
CA GLY A 99 8.23 -19.37 12.19
C GLY A 99 9.08 -18.78 11.07
N ILE A 100 9.93 -19.61 10.44
CA ILE A 100 10.74 -19.22 9.27
C ILE A 100 9.82 -18.79 8.12
N ALA A 101 8.80 -19.56 7.77
CA ALA A 101 7.85 -19.20 6.71
C ALA A 101 7.14 -17.86 7.01
N SER A 102 6.79 -17.60 8.27
CA SER A 102 6.17 -16.35 8.72
C SER A 102 7.08 -15.12 8.51
N PHE A 103 8.41 -15.27 8.48
CA PHE A 103 9.31 -14.17 8.11
C PHE A 103 9.23 -13.76 6.64
N PHE A 104 8.91 -14.71 5.76
CA PHE A 104 8.78 -14.47 4.33
C PHE A 104 7.36 -14.07 3.92
N ALA A 105 6.37 -14.28 4.80
CA ALA A 105 5.00 -13.85 4.58
C ALA A 105 4.91 -12.31 4.44
N PRO A 106 4.42 -11.79 3.29
CA PRO A 106 4.29 -10.35 3.09
C PRO A 106 3.32 -9.73 4.10
N ALA A 107 3.76 -8.67 4.76
CA ALA A 107 2.91 -7.83 5.59
C ALA A 107 2.30 -6.70 4.76
N LYS A 108 1.04 -6.37 5.05
CA LYS A 108 0.35 -5.21 4.49
C LYS A 108 0.46 -4.06 5.48
N GLU A 109 1.19 -3.01 5.10
CA GLU A 109 1.36 -1.79 5.88
C GLU A 109 0.47 -0.70 5.26
N PRO A 110 -0.55 -0.18 5.95
CA PRO A 110 -1.35 0.92 5.41
C PRO A 110 -0.48 2.18 5.28
N ILE A 111 -0.47 2.78 4.08
CA ILE A 111 0.26 4.01 3.77
C ILE A 111 -0.67 5.21 3.88
N ALA A 112 -1.83 5.12 3.23
CA ALA A 112 -2.77 6.21 3.14
C ALA A 112 -4.19 5.68 2.96
N GLU A 113 -5.15 6.42 3.48
CA GLU A 113 -6.56 6.15 3.30
C GLU A 113 -7.30 7.46 3.09
N HIS A 114 -8.35 7.41 2.29
CA HIS A 114 -9.29 8.50 2.14
C HIS A 114 -10.66 7.91 1.92
N SER A 115 -11.66 8.46 2.60
CA SER A 115 -13.05 8.07 2.40
C SER A 115 -13.96 9.27 2.53
N ARG A 116 -15.04 9.25 1.77
CA ARG A 116 -16.12 10.22 1.83
C ARG A 116 -17.46 9.51 1.70
N LEU A 117 -18.42 10.03 2.45
CA LEU A 117 -19.82 9.66 2.35
C LEU A 117 -20.57 10.83 1.72
N LEU A 118 -21.27 10.58 0.61
CA LEU A 118 -22.03 11.58 -0.11
C LEU A 118 -23.51 11.33 0.13
N GLU A 119 -24.16 12.29 0.77
CA GLU A 119 -25.54 12.16 1.21
C GLU A 119 -26.51 12.06 0.03
N ASN A 120 -27.47 11.12 0.12
CA ASN A 120 -28.53 10.91 -0.87
C ASN A 120 -28.03 10.62 -2.29
N ARG A 121 -26.89 9.93 -2.44
CA ARG A 121 -26.30 9.55 -3.74
C ARG A 121 -26.10 8.05 -3.94
N GLY A 122 -26.67 7.20 -3.09
CA GLY A 122 -26.45 5.74 -3.15
C GLY A 122 -26.92 5.10 -4.48
N ASP A 123 -27.91 5.68 -5.14
CA ASP A 123 -28.45 5.24 -6.44
C ASP A 123 -27.45 5.37 -7.60
N VAL A 124 -26.48 6.28 -7.50
CA VAL A 124 -25.45 6.49 -8.53
C VAL A 124 -24.16 5.69 -8.29
N ALA A 125 -24.15 4.73 -7.37
CA ALA A 125 -22.93 3.98 -7.03
C ALA A 125 -22.35 3.19 -8.23
N THR A 126 -23.19 2.50 -8.98
CA THR A 126 -22.76 1.71 -10.15
C THR A 126 -22.22 2.60 -11.26
N SER A 127 -22.90 3.71 -11.57
CA SER A 127 -22.41 4.64 -12.59
C SER A 127 -21.11 5.31 -12.16
N ALA A 128 -20.99 5.73 -10.90
CA ALA A 128 -19.75 6.26 -10.35
C ALA A 128 -18.57 5.29 -10.48
N PHE A 129 -18.78 4.00 -10.16
CA PHE A 129 -17.73 3.00 -10.32
C PHE A 129 -17.29 2.85 -11.79
N GLU A 130 -18.23 2.79 -12.73
CA GLU A 130 -17.92 2.69 -14.16
C GLU A 130 -17.18 3.93 -14.68
N TYR A 131 -17.53 5.13 -14.22
CA TYR A 131 -16.78 6.35 -14.56
C TYR A 131 -15.34 6.31 -14.03
N VAL A 132 -15.14 5.87 -12.77
CA VAL A 132 -13.78 5.71 -12.23
C VAL A 132 -12.97 4.71 -13.06
N ARG A 133 -13.57 3.57 -13.42
CA ARG A 133 -12.91 2.54 -14.24
C ARG A 133 -12.51 3.09 -15.62
N ALA A 134 -13.45 3.74 -16.31
CA ALA A 134 -13.20 4.33 -17.61
C ALA A 134 -12.12 5.44 -17.54
N ALA A 135 -12.16 6.29 -16.53
CA ALA A 135 -11.14 7.32 -16.32
C ALA A 135 -9.77 6.72 -16.03
N ALA A 136 -9.69 5.63 -15.26
CA ALA A 136 -8.44 4.94 -14.97
C ALA A 136 -7.82 4.32 -16.22
N GLU A 137 -8.65 3.70 -17.07
CA GLU A 137 -8.24 3.16 -18.37
C GLU A 137 -7.75 4.27 -19.32
N ALA A 138 -8.45 5.41 -19.36
CA ALA A 138 -8.10 6.54 -20.22
C ALA A 138 -6.78 7.21 -19.85
N ARG A 139 -6.43 7.27 -18.55
CA ARG A 139 -5.22 7.94 -18.06
C ARG A 139 -3.92 7.18 -18.37
N GLN A 140 -3.99 5.90 -18.73
CA GLN A 140 -2.80 5.05 -19.00
C GLN A 140 -1.73 5.19 -17.92
N SER A 141 -2.15 5.18 -16.64
CA SER A 141 -1.26 5.30 -15.50
C SER A 141 -0.14 4.25 -15.58
N PRO A 142 1.09 4.55 -15.14
CA PRO A 142 2.16 3.54 -15.04
C PRO A 142 1.83 2.42 -14.04
N ALA A 143 0.80 2.59 -13.21
CA ALA A 143 0.29 1.53 -12.35
C ALA A 143 -0.63 0.58 -13.13
N GLU A 144 -0.46 -0.73 -12.90
CA GLU A 144 -1.39 -1.74 -13.39
C GLU A 144 -2.76 -1.54 -12.71
N VAL A 145 -3.82 -1.40 -13.51
CA VAL A 145 -5.19 -1.22 -13.03
C VAL A 145 -6.00 -2.48 -13.38
N ALA A 146 -6.64 -3.08 -12.39
CA ALA A 146 -7.48 -4.26 -12.60
C ALA A 146 -8.79 -4.18 -11.79
N PRO A 147 -9.96 -4.42 -12.41
CA PRO A 147 -11.20 -4.58 -11.66
C PRO A 147 -11.14 -5.87 -10.82
N SER A 148 -11.71 -5.83 -9.64
CA SER A 148 -11.79 -6.98 -8.73
C SER A 148 -13.05 -6.91 -7.89
N THR A 149 -13.29 -7.95 -7.10
CA THR A 149 -14.44 -8.04 -6.21
C THR A 149 -13.99 -8.49 -4.84
N VAL A 150 -14.32 -7.73 -3.79
CA VAL A 150 -14.00 -8.06 -2.40
C VAL A 150 -15.31 -8.19 -1.64
N ALA A 151 -15.58 -9.39 -1.11
CA ALA A 151 -16.84 -9.71 -0.42
C ALA A 151 -18.11 -9.35 -1.23
N GLY A 152 -18.07 -9.55 -2.55
CA GLY A 152 -19.19 -9.23 -3.46
C GLY A 152 -19.26 -7.77 -3.90
N VAL A 153 -18.38 -6.90 -3.40
CA VAL A 153 -18.35 -5.48 -3.74
C VAL A 153 -17.32 -5.20 -4.83
N PRO A 154 -17.68 -4.49 -5.92
CA PRO A 154 -16.74 -4.13 -6.96
C PRO A 154 -15.70 -3.13 -6.44
N VAL A 155 -14.43 -3.43 -6.71
CA VAL A 155 -13.29 -2.57 -6.37
C VAL A 155 -12.34 -2.45 -7.56
N LEU A 156 -11.57 -1.38 -7.57
CA LEU A 156 -10.50 -1.16 -8.55
C LEU A 156 -9.15 -1.26 -7.85
N LEU A 157 -8.33 -2.22 -8.28
CA LEU A 157 -7.00 -2.45 -7.71
C LEU A 157 -5.94 -1.78 -8.59
N PHE A 158 -5.05 -1.03 -7.94
CA PHE A 158 -3.89 -0.41 -8.54
C PHE A 158 -2.64 -1.08 -8.00
N ARG A 159 -1.68 -1.43 -8.87
CA ARG A 159 -0.42 -2.06 -8.48
C ARG A 159 0.75 -1.32 -9.11
N GLN A 160 1.70 -0.90 -8.28
CA GLN A 160 2.94 -0.30 -8.73
C GLN A 160 4.07 -0.74 -7.80
N TYR A 161 5.00 -1.57 -8.28
CA TYR A 161 6.05 -2.17 -7.46
C TYR A 161 5.54 -2.90 -6.21
N SER A 162 5.83 -2.38 -5.02
CA SER A 162 5.42 -2.94 -3.72
C SER A 162 4.14 -2.31 -3.18
N GLU A 163 3.72 -1.20 -3.79
CA GLU A 163 2.59 -0.38 -3.45
C GLU A 163 1.33 -0.94 -4.14
N ARG A 164 0.25 -0.97 -3.38
CA ARG A 164 -1.07 -1.34 -3.87
C ARG A 164 -2.09 -0.34 -3.37
N ALA A 165 -3.06 -0.02 -4.20
CA ALA A 165 -4.24 0.73 -3.76
C ALA A 165 -5.50 -0.01 -4.16
N MET A 166 -6.55 0.14 -3.36
CA MET A 166 -7.89 -0.35 -3.63
C MET A 166 -8.83 0.82 -3.53
N LEU A 167 -9.52 1.11 -4.62
CA LEU A 167 -10.60 2.09 -4.68
C LEU A 167 -11.92 1.33 -4.66
N LEU A 168 -12.82 1.80 -3.81
CA LEU A 168 -14.14 1.24 -3.53
C LEU A 168 -15.18 2.33 -3.73
N VAL A 169 -16.23 1.99 -4.48
CA VAL A 169 -17.44 2.81 -4.66
C VAL A 169 -18.63 1.90 -4.38
N GLN A 170 -19.42 2.19 -3.36
CA GLN A 170 -20.56 1.36 -3.00
C GLN A 170 -21.70 2.18 -2.40
N PRO A 171 -22.97 1.76 -2.57
CA PRO A 171 -24.07 2.35 -1.85
C PRO A 171 -23.97 2.02 -0.35
N TYR A 172 -24.24 3.00 0.50
CA TYR A 172 -24.39 2.86 1.94
C TYR A 172 -25.78 3.37 2.35
N GLY A 173 -26.79 2.51 2.19
CA GLY A 173 -28.18 2.92 2.31
C GLY A 173 -28.57 3.89 1.20
N ARG A 174 -28.92 5.14 1.57
CA ARG A 174 -29.22 6.21 0.62
C ARG A 174 -27.99 7.01 0.19
N ASP A 175 -26.87 6.80 0.86
CA ASP A 175 -25.66 7.59 0.65
C ASP A 175 -24.69 6.82 -0.24
N LEU A 176 -23.75 7.52 -0.85
CA LEU A 176 -22.67 6.91 -1.63
C LEU A 176 -21.38 6.94 -0.83
N TYR A 177 -20.84 5.77 -0.54
CA TYR A 177 -19.51 5.64 0.02
C TYR A 177 -18.48 5.55 -1.11
N VAL A 178 -17.54 6.50 -1.13
CA VAL A 178 -16.37 6.47 -2.01
C VAL A 178 -15.14 6.55 -1.15
N GLY A 179 -14.28 5.55 -1.25
CA GLY A 179 -13.03 5.56 -0.52
C GLY A 179 -11.96 4.75 -1.23
N TRP A 180 -10.73 5.02 -0.86
CA TRP A 180 -9.61 4.21 -1.25
C TRP A 180 -8.67 4.01 -0.07
N THR A 181 -8.00 2.87 -0.10
CA THR A 181 -6.93 2.56 0.84
C THR A 181 -5.71 2.13 0.04
N MET A 182 -4.55 2.59 0.47
CA MET A 182 -3.27 2.29 -0.12
C MET A 182 -2.40 1.61 0.92
N TRP A 183 -1.78 0.50 0.56
CA TRP A 183 -0.88 -0.23 1.43
C TRP A 183 0.38 -0.65 0.68
N ARG A 184 1.44 -0.85 1.45
CA ARG A 184 2.68 -1.45 0.97
C ARG A 184 2.74 -2.90 1.37
N SER A 185 3.20 -3.76 0.46
CA SER A 185 3.45 -5.17 0.75
C SER A 185 4.95 -5.38 0.89
N ARG A 186 5.45 -5.61 2.11
CA ARG A 186 6.86 -5.91 2.39
C ARG A 186 7.00 -7.20 3.17
N SER A 187 7.96 -8.05 2.81
CA SER A 187 8.29 -9.20 3.65
C SER A 187 9.09 -8.75 4.87
N THR A 188 8.92 -9.42 6.01
CA THR A 188 9.70 -9.11 7.23
C THR A 188 11.19 -9.33 6.98
N ALA A 189 11.55 -10.34 6.16
CA ALA A 189 12.92 -10.57 5.72
C ALA A 189 13.50 -9.36 4.95
N THR A 190 12.74 -8.77 4.04
CA THR A 190 13.16 -7.57 3.30
C THR A 190 13.36 -6.37 4.23
N LEU A 191 12.45 -6.14 5.18
CA LEU A 191 12.58 -5.07 6.18
C LEU A 191 13.83 -5.26 7.05
N LEU A 192 14.06 -6.48 7.53
CA LEU A 192 15.24 -6.79 8.34
C LEU A 192 16.53 -6.64 7.53
N ALA A 193 16.54 -7.08 6.28
CA ALA A 193 17.68 -6.88 5.38
C ALA A 193 17.99 -5.40 5.17
N HIS A 194 16.96 -4.55 4.97
CA HIS A 194 17.14 -3.10 4.91
C HIS A 194 17.65 -2.52 6.22
N PHE A 195 17.07 -2.91 7.37
CA PHE A 195 17.52 -2.46 8.68
C PHE A 195 18.99 -2.82 8.97
N LEU A 196 19.38 -4.08 8.70
CA LEU A 196 20.76 -4.55 8.85
C LEU A 196 21.69 -3.80 7.90
N ARG A 197 21.28 -3.64 6.64
CA ARG A 197 22.04 -2.84 5.67
C ARG A 197 22.16 -1.39 6.11
N ASP A 198 21.17 -0.77 6.71
CA ASP A 198 21.26 0.64 7.12
C ASP A 198 22.07 0.80 8.43
N THR A 199 22.03 -0.22 9.30
CA THR A 199 22.82 -0.28 10.54
C THR A 199 24.30 -0.50 10.26
N PHE A 200 24.62 -1.46 9.39
CA PHE A 200 26.00 -1.87 9.08
C PHE A 200 26.55 -1.23 7.81
N GLY A 201 25.70 -0.78 6.89
CA GLY A 201 26.06 -0.16 5.62
C GLY A 201 26.50 1.30 5.73
N ARG A 202 26.83 1.78 6.94
CA ARG A 202 27.68 2.98 7.11
C ARG A 202 28.98 2.90 6.29
N PHE A 203 29.38 1.71 5.85
CA PHE A 203 30.54 1.45 4.99
C PHE A 203 30.24 1.37 3.49
N ALA A 204 28.98 1.37 3.05
CA ALA A 204 28.59 1.27 1.64
C ALA A 204 27.52 2.32 1.29
N PRO A 205 27.88 3.45 0.63
CA PRO A 205 26.93 4.48 0.25
C PRO A 205 25.87 3.92 -0.72
N ALA A 206 24.64 3.76 -0.26
CA ALA A 206 23.51 3.48 -1.13
C ALA A 206 23.10 4.76 -1.89
N PRO A 207 22.66 4.66 -3.15
CA PRO A 207 22.25 5.83 -3.93
C PRO A 207 20.95 6.42 -3.37
N ARG A 208 21.08 7.59 -2.72
CA ARG A 208 19.96 8.36 -2.12
C ARG A 208 18.83 8.65 -3.11
N PHE A 209 19.18 8.85 -4.38
CA PHE A 209 18.24 9.11 -5.47
C PHE A 209 17.15 8.03 -5.62
N SER A 210 17.47 6.77 -5.31
CA SER A 210 16.51 5.67 -5.43
C SER A 210 15.36 5.74 -4.40
N ALA A 211 15.60 6.35 -3.24
CA ALA A 211 14.59 6.50 -2.19
C ALA A 211 13.64 7.65 -2.53
N GLU A 212 14.19 8.78 -2.99
CA GLU A 212 13.41 9.95 -3.43
C GLU A 212 12.50 9.61 -4.60
N LEU A 213 13.00 8.87 -5.61
CA LEU A 213 12.19 8.45 -6.76
C LEU A 213 11.05 7.51 -6.35
N ARG A 214 11.29 6.58 -5.41
CA ARG A 214 10.24 5.70 -4.87
C ARG A 214 9.19 6.46 -4.06
N ALA A 215 9.61 7.43 -3.26
CA ALA A 215 8.70 8.30 -2.54
C ALA A 215 7.85 9.15 -3.51
N ALA A 216 8.47 9.72 -4.55
CA ALA A 216 7.76 10.46 -5.59
C ALA A 216 6.75 9.59 -6.34
N ALA A 217 7.12 8.35 -6.71
CA ALA A 217 6.20 7.40 -7.34
C ALA A 217 5.01 7.05 -6.43
N THR A 218 5.25 6.84 -5.13
CA THR A 218 4.19 6.59 -4.14
C THR A 218 3.23 7.77 -4.03
N ARG A 219 3.74 9.00 -3.97
CA ARG A 219 2.91 10.22 -3.94
C ARG A 219 2.11 10.40 -5.23
N ALA A 220 2.73 10.13 -6.39
CA ALA A 220 2.06 10.19 -7.68
C ALA A 220 0.91 9.17 -7.78
N LEU A 221 1.11 7.94 -7.29
CA LEU A 221 0.06 6.93 -7.24
C LEU A 221 -1.10 7.36 -6.32
N ARG A 222 -0.77 7.86 -5.11
CA ARG A 222 -1.76 8.39 -4.16
C ARG A 222 -2.62 9.49 -4.80
N GLU A 223 -1.99 10.49 -5.42
CA GLU A 223 -2.69 11.60 -6.06
C GLU A 223 -3.51 11.12 -7.26
N SER A 224 -2.99 10.16 -8.05
CA SER A 224 -3.72 9.57 -9.18
C SER A 224 -5.01 8.90 -8.73
N VAL A 225 -4.96 8.05 -7.70
CA VAL A 225 -6.14 7.36 -7.13
C VAL A 225 -7.11 8.36 -6.53
N HIS A 226 -6.60 9.37 -5.80
CA HIS A 226 -7.43 10.42 -5.23
C HIS A 226 -8.15 11.22 -6.33
N SER A 227 -7.43 11.66 -7.36
CA SER A 227 -7.99 12.37 -8.51
C SER A 227 -9.03 11.53 -9.27
N LEU A 228 -8.78 10.24 -9.48
CA LEU A 228 -9.75 9.31 -10.09
C LEU A 228 -11.04 9.20 -9.27
N SER A 229 -10.92 9.07 -7.95
CA SER A 229 -12.10 9.01 -7.07
C SER A 229 -12.96 10.27 -7.15
N ARG A 230 -12.32 11.45 -7.27
CA ARG A 230 -13.01 12.74 -7.41
C ARG A 230 -13.69 12.88 -8.78
N GLU A 231 -12.99 12.53 -9.84
CA GLU A 231 -13.52 12.58 -11.20
C GLU A 231 -14.74 11.68 -11.36
N GLY A 232 -14.67 10.44 -10.86
CA GLY A 232 -15.80 9.51 -10.94
C GLY A 232 -17.02 9.98 -10.14
N VAL A 233 -16.81 10.57 -8.96
CA VAL A 233 -17.89 11.19 -8.16
C VAL A 233 -18.49 12.39 -8.88
N ALA A 234 -17.66 13.27 -9.43
CA ALA A 234 -18.13 14.45 -10.16
C ALA A 234 -18.94 14.04 -11.40
N ALA A 235 -18.43 13.09 -12.19
CA ALA A 235 -19.12 12.58 -13.37
C ALA A 235 -20.49 11.97 -13.02
N ALA A 236 -20.56 11.13 -11.99
CA ALA A 236 -21.80 10.49 -11.56
C ALA A 236 -22.84 11.47 -10.99
N THR A 237 -22.38 12.54 -10.34
CA THR A 237 -23.29 13.55 -9.77
C THR A 237 -23.83 14.52 -10.83
N HIS A 238 -23.04 14.84 -11.86
CA HIS A 238 -23.42 15.77 -12.92
C HIS A 238 -24.24 15.13 -14.04
N LEU A 239 -23.93 13.89 -14.43
CA LEU A 239 -24.61 13.23 -15.55
C LEU A 239 -25.94 12.58 -15.14
N GLY A 240 -26.31 12.70 -13.85
CA GLY A 240 -27.31 11.85 -13.22
C GLY A 240 -26.86 10.39 -13.26
N ALA A 241 -27.64 9.47 -12.68
CA ALA A 241 -27.56 8.11 -13.19
C ALA A 241 -27.82 8.23 -14.70
N PRO A 242 -26.89 7.82 -15.60
CA PRO A 242 -27.25 7.70 -17.01
C PRO A 242 -28.47 6.82 -16.97
N ALA A 243 -29.65 7.39 -17.25
CA ALA A 243 -30.93 6.74 -17.05
C ALA A 243 -30.74 5.40 -17.70
N ALA A 244 -30.61 4.35 -16.86
CA ALA A 244 -30.02 3.11 -17.31
C ALA A 244 -30.81 2.79 -18.55
N GLN A 245 -30.16 2.87 -19.72
CA GLN A 245 -30.73 2.32 -20.93
C GLN A 245 -30.80 0.88 -20.52
N SER A 246 -31.95 0.50 -19.96
CA SER A 246 -32.17 -0.78 -19.34
C SER A 246 -31.66 -1.71 -20.41
N PRO A 247 -30.53 -2.42 -20.19
CA PRO A 247 -29.95 -3.25 -21.22
C PRO A 247 -31.07 -4.20 -21.59
N ALA A 248 -31.67 -3.95 -22.76
CA ALA A 248 -33.09 -4.15 -23.01
C ALA A 248 -33.51 -5.56 -22.64
N SER A 249 -33.92 -5.80 -21.38
CA SER A 249 -34.22 -7.10 -20.80
C SER A 249 -33.54 -8.26 -21.53
N GLY A 250 -32.24 -8.14 -21.78
CA GLY A 250 -31.46 -9.23 -22.31
C GLY A 250 -31.44 -10.22 -21.15
N PRO A 251 -31.89 -11.48 -21.34
CA PRO A 251 -32.01 -12.41 -20.23
C PRO A 251 -30.66 -12.45 -19.53
N PHE A 252 -30.60 -11.85 -18.33
CA PHE A 252 -29.50 -12.06 -17.43
C PHE A 252 -29.30 -13.58 -17.40
N PRO A 253 -28.09 -14.11 -17.64
CA PRO A 253 -27.82 -15.50 -17.30
C PRO A 253 -28.21 -15.60 -15.84
N GLN A 254 -29.34 -16.28 -15.58
CA GLN A 254 -29.73 -16.59 -14.23
C GLN A 254 -28.49 -17.21 -13.60
N PRO A 255 -28.13 -16.83 -12.35
CA PRO A 255 -27.11 -17.58 -11.64
C PRO A 255 -27.54 -19.03 -11.78
N GLU A 256 -26.77 -19.82 -12.52
CA GLU A 256 -27.03 -21.23 -12.67
C GLU A 256 -27.13 -21.72 -11.24
N THR A 257 -28.34 -22.00 -10.80
CA THR A 257 -28.56 -22.89 -9.69
C THR A 257 -27.84 -24.13 -10.15
N HIS A 258 -26.61 -24.30 -9.67
CA HIS A 258 -25.90 -25.55 -9.64
C HIS A 258 -26.81 -26.51 -8.88
N HIS A 259 -27.79 -27.06 -9.58
CA HIS A 259 -28.22 -28.40 -9.33
C HIS A 259 -26.93 -29.22 -9.34
N PRO A 260 -26.65 -30.00 -8.28
CA PRO A 260 -25.51 -30.90 -8.30
C PRO A 260 -25.66 -31.77 -9.53
N GLU A 261 -24.84 -31.47 -10.53
CA GLU A 261 -24.82 -32.17 -11.80
C GLU A 261 -24.48 -33.61 -11.47
N ARG A 262 -25.44 -34.49 -11.75
CA ARG A 262 -25.30 -35.92 -11.59
C ARG A 262 -23.99 -36.31 -12.29
N PRO A 263 -23.03 -36.96 -11.59
CA PRO A 263 -21.72 -37.24 -12.15
C PRO A 263 -21.87 -37.96 -13.49
N ALA A 264 -21.40 -37.30 -14.55
CA ALA A 264 -21.35 -37.88 -15.88
C ALA A 264 -20.49 -39.16 -15.82
N PRO A 265 -20.86 -40.22 -16.57
CA PRO A 265 -20.02 -41.40 -16.68
C PRO A 265 -18.62 -41.01 -17.18
N PRO A 266 -17.55 -41.71 -16.74
CA PRO A 266 -16.18 -41.38 -17.08
C PRO A 266 -16.03 -41.27 -18.59
N ARG A 267 -15.73 -40.06 -19.08
CA ARG A 267 -15.29 -39.88 -20.46
C ARG A 267 -13.89 -40.47 -20.55
N GLU A 268 -13.74 -41.53 -21.33
CA GLU A 268 -12.45 -42.09 -21.72
C GLU A 268 -11.58 -40.96 -22.30
N HIS A 269 -10.48 -40.66 -21.62
CA HIS A 269 -9.52 -39.67 -22.08
C HIS A 269 -8.91 -40.14 -23.41
N PRO A 270 -8.98 -39.34 -24.49
CA PRO A 270 -8.23 -39.61 -25.71
C PRO A 270 -6.74 -39.73 -25.37
N GLN A 271 -6.12 -40.81 -25.86
CA GLN A 271 -4.68 -41.01 -25.76
C GLN A 271 -3.92 -39.75 -26.20
N PRO A 272 -2.87 -39.32 -25.46
CA PRO A 272 -2.03 -38.21 -25.87
C PRO A 272 -1.42 -38.51 -27.24
N GLN A 273 -1.76 -37.70 -28.24
CA GLN A 273 -1.01 -37.68 -29.49
C GLN A 273 0.45 -37.28 -29.18
N PRO A 274 1.45 -37.96 -29.79
CA PRO A 274 2.85 -37.60 -29.64
C PRO A 274 3.05 -36.15 -30.08
N GLN A 275 3.46 -35.28 -29.16
CA GLN A 275 3.90 -33.94 -29.51
C GLN A 275 5.13 -34.03 -30.42
N PRO A 276 5.16 -33.33 -31.57
CA PRO A 276 6.35 -33.25 -32.40
C PRO A 276 7.47 -32.60 -31.59
N GLN A 277 8.61 -33.30 -31.52
CA GLN A 277 9.83 -32.81 -30.88
C GLN A 277 10.22 -31.45 -31.49
N PRO A 278 10.49 -30.42 -30.68
CA PRO A 278 11.09 -29.20 -31.18
C PRO A 278 12.46 -29.55 -31.78
N GLN A 279 12.59 -29.31 -33.08
CA GLN A 279 13.85 -29.42 -33.80
C GLN A 279 14.88 -28.54 -33.09
N GLN A 280 15.93 -29.17 -32.58
CA GLN A 280 17.08 -28.50 -32.00
C GLN A 280 17.68 -27.57 -33.06
N GLN A 281 17.49 -26.26 -32.89
CA GLN A 281 18.21 -25.26 -33.66
C GLN A 281 19.71 -25.41 -33.36
N PRO A 282 20.58 -25.47 -34.39
CA PRO A 282 22.02 -25.48 -34.21
C PRO A 282 22.46 -24.25 -33.40
N HIS A 283 23.17 -24.51 -32.31
CA HIS A 283 23.85 -23.52 -31.51
C HIS A 283 24.97 -22.90 -32.36
N TYR A 284 24.76 -21.69 -32.89
CA TYR A 284 25.83 -20.88 -33.43
C TYR A 284 26.66 -20.33 -32.26
N PRO A 285 27.99 -20.51 -32.25
CA PRO A 285 28.85 -19.84 -31.29
C PRO A 285 28.76 -18.33 -31.50
N ASP A 286 28.47 -17.62 -30.42
CA ASP A 286 28.43 -16.18 -30.32
C ASP A 286 29.84 -15.63 -30.60
N GLU A 287 30.01 -15.07 -31.80
CA GLU A 287 31.20 -14.34 -32.20
C GLU A 287 31.21 -13.02 -31.42
N ALA A 288 32.13 -12.92 -30.46
CA ALA A 288 32.27 -11.75 -29.61
C ALA A 288 32.43 -10.47 -30.46
N PRO A 289 31.52 -9.50 -30.38
CA PRO A 289 31.74 -8.23 -31.04
C PRO A 289 32.89 -7.50 -30.35
N ASP A 290 33.76 -6.98 -31.20
CA ASP A 290 34.97 -6.25 -30.91
C ASP A 290 34.83 -5.21 -29.79
N ALA A 291 35.95 -5.07 -29.10
CA ALA A 291 36.24 -4.10 -28.07
C ALA A 291 35.63 -2.71 -28.34
N LEU A 292 34.91 -2.22 -27.33
CA LEU A 292 34.60 -0.80 -27.17
C LEU A 292 35.92 0.01 -27.20
N PRO A 293 35.96 1.15 -27.90
CA PRO A 293 37.12 2.02 -27.91
C PRO A 293 37.37 2.57 -26.50
N THR A 294 38.59 2.33 -26.03
CA THR A 294 39.20 2.95 -24.85
C THR A 294 38.95 4.46 -24.88
N SER A 295 38.16 4.95 -23.93
CA SER A 295 37.97 6.37 -23.68
C SER A 295 39.33 7.01 -23.38
N GLY A 296 39.80 7.87 -24.30
CA GLY A 296 40.96 8.72 -24.08
C GLY A 296 40.75 9.74 -22.95
N PRO A 297 41.83 10.33 -22.43
CA PRO A 297 41.75 11.31 -21.35
C PRO A 297 41.02 12.57 -21.82
N TYR A 298 39.88 12.85 -21.19
CA TYR A 298 39.13 14.09 -21.37
C TYR A 298 39.98 15.28 -20.86
N ARG A 299 40.38 16.15 -21.79
CA ARG A 299 41.07 17.42 -21.53
C ARG A 299 40.00 18.47 -21.22
N PRO A 300 39.97 19.09 -20.02
CA PRO A 300 39.03 20.17 -19.75
C PRO A 300 39.49 21.41 -20.51
N ALA A 301 38.69 21.87 -21.46
CA ALA A 301 38.86 23.16 -22.11
C ALA A 301 37.58 23.97 -21.94
N GLY A 302 37.72 25.19 -21.41
CA GLY A 302 36.73 26.24 -21.51
C GLY A 302 35.75 26.33 -20.35
N THR A 303 36.21 26.88 -19.23
CA THR A 303 35.37 27.68 -18.35
C THR A 303 34.91 28.91 -19.12
N ASP A 304 33.66 28.89 -19.60
CA ASP A 304 32.94 30.09 -19.97
C ASP A 304 31.80 30.26 -18.97
N THR A 305 32.09 31.01 -17.92
CA THR A 305 31.19 31.33 -16.82
C THR A 305 30.16 32.37 -17.28
N GLY A 306 29.10 31.89 -17.94
CA GLY A 306 27.85 32.62 -18.10
C GLY A 306 27.13 32.69 -16.75
N GLY A 307 27.31 33.82 -16.07
CA GLY A 307 26.81 34.07 -14.73
C GLY A 307 25.28 34.04 -14.63
N TRP A 308 24.77 33.11 -13.82
CA TRP A 308 23.51 33.29 -13.11
C TRP A 308 23.82 34.05 -11.82
N SER A 309 23.73 35.37 -11.90
CA SER A 309 23.76 36.24 -10.74
C SER A 309 22.49 36.00 -9.91
N THR A 310 22.63 35.24 -8.83
CA THR A 310 21.72 35.35 -7.68
C THR A 310 21.70 36.80 -7.20
N PRO A 311 20.53 37.43 -7.01
CA PRO A 311 20.47 38.74 -6.38
C PRO A 311 20.96 38.60 -4.94
N ARG A 312 22.17 39.11 -4.72
CA ARG A 312 22.78 39.36 -3.41
C ARG A 312 21.88 40.33 -2.67
N ARG A 313 21.00 39.81 -1.81
CA ARG A 313 20.20 40.59 -0.88
C ARG A 313 21.18 41.36 0.01
N GLY A 314 21.23 42.67 -0.20
CA GLY A 314 22.07 43.59 0.53
C GLY A 314 21.81 43.50 2.02
N ALA A 315 22.89 43.41 2.78
CA ALA A 315 22.91 43.76 4.18
C ALA A 315 23.02 45.28 4.26
N GLU A 316 21.89 45.94 4.43
CA GLU A 316 21.75 47.26 5.04
C GLU A 316 21.20 46.91 6.44
N HIS A 317 21.98 46.90 7.52
CA HIS A 317 22.45 48.08 8.26
C HIS A 317 21.38 49.17 8.40
N GLU A 318 20.24 48.79 9.01
CA GLU A 318 19.40 49.72 9.75
C GLU A 318 19.67 49.54 11.25
N GLU A 319 20.50 50.46 11.73
CA GLU A 319 20.58 50.89 13.12
C GLU A 319 19.21 51.46 13.51
N HIS A 320 18.42 50.70 14.28
CA HIS A 320 17.15 51.17 14.82
C HIS A 320 17.09 50.91 16.33
N ASP A 321 17.50 51.96 17.04
CA ASP A 321 16.87 52.54 18.22
C ASP A 321 16.41 51.58 19.34
N ASP A 322 17.22 51.54 20.38
CA ASP A 322 16.86 51.16 21.74
C ASP A 322 15.63 51.95 22.21
N ARG A 323 14.45 51.32 22.20
CA ARG A 323 13.32 51.76 23.03
C ARG A 323 12.55 50.58 23.62
N ASP A 324 12.85 50.34 24.89
CA ASP A 324 11.93 49.99 25.97
C ASP A 324 10.50 49.57 25.58
N GLU A 325 10.27 48.26 25.50
CA GLU A 325 8.97 47.68 25.89
C GLU A 325 9.19 46.46 26.78
N ARG A 326 9.26 46.74 28.08
CA ARG A 326 9.06 45.74 29.14
C ARG A 326 7.60 45.27 29.10
N VAL A 327 7.29 44.31 28.24
CA VAL A 327 6.05 43.55 28.33
C VAL A 327 6.15 42.59 29.51
N THR A 328 5.61 43.01 30.64
CA THR A 328 5.36 42.16 31.80
C THR A 328 4.43 41.02 31.39
N VAL A 329 5.00 39.85 31.16
CA VAL A 329 4.25 38.59 31.02
C VAL A 329 3.63 38.27 32.39
N ARG A 330 2.35 38.62 32.52
CA ARG A 330 1.48 38.25 33.62
C ARG A 330 1.31 36.73 33.59
N ARG A 331 2.05 36.02 34.44
CA ARG A 331 1.84 34.60 34.72
C ARG A 331 0.42 34.42 35.29
N GLU A 332 -0.49 33.86 34.50
CA GLU A 332 -1.74 33.35 35.00
C GLU A 332 -1.50 32.11 35.90
N PRO A 333 -2.22 31.99 37.03
CA PRO A 333 -2.11 30.83 37.89
C PRO A 333 -2.73 29.60 37.20
N ARG A 334 -1.87 28.61 36.99
CA ARG A 334 -2.17 27.24 36.56
C ARG A 334 -3.37 26.70 37.36
N ARG A 335 -4.56 26.72 36.76
CA ARG A 335 -5.74 26.01 37.27
C ARG A 335 -5.39 24.52 37.33
N ARG A 336 -5.45 23.96 38.53
CA ARG A 336 -5.50 22.50 38.75
C ARG A 336 -6.85 22.03 38.21
N GLU A 337 -6.84 21.44 37.01
CA GLU A 337 -7.93 20.58 36.57
C GLU A 337 -7.94 19.34 37.46
N ALA A 338 -9.11 19.11 38.05
CA ALA A 338 -9.38 17.99 38.90
C ALA A 338 -9.39 16.69 38.10
N ASP A 339 -8.98 15.63 38.76
CA ASP A 339 -9.09 14.23 38.34
C ASP A 339 -10.52 13.92 37.85
N GLU A 340 -10.73 13.91 36.54
CA GLU A 340 -11.84 13.20 35.92
C GLU A 340 -11.36 11.80 35.54
N GLY A 341 -11.79 10.84 36.36
CA GLY A 341 -11.40 9.44 36.28
C GLY A 341 -11.74 8.81 34.94
N TRP A 342 -10.70 8.29 34.30
CA TRP A 342 -10.82 7.34 33.20
C TRP A 342 -11.31 5.99 33.72
N GLY A 343 -12.62 5.77 33.66
CA GLY A 343 -13.22 4.44 33.76
C GLY A 343 -13.14 3.71 32.41
N PRO A 344 -12.93 2.38 32.38
CA PRO A 344 -12.96 1.62 31.15
C PRO A 344 -14.38 1.60 30.54
N PRO A 345 -14.51 1.58 29.20
CA PRO A 345 -15.82 1.56 28.55
C PRO A 345 -16.56 0.24 28.85
N PRO A 346 -17.92 0.27 28.90
CA PRO A 346 -18.72 -0.91 29.16
C PRO A 346 -18.54 -1.92 28.03
N ARG A 347 -18.03 -3.11 28.39
CA ARG A 347 -18.13 -4.31 27.59
C ARG A 347 -19.56 -4.80 27.74
N ASP A 348 -20.42 -4.54 26.77
CA ASP A 348 -21.62 -5.33 26.47
C ASP A 348 -22.29 -4.73 25.23
N ARG A 349 -21.99 -5.32 24.07
CA ARG A 349 -22.80 -5.40 22.84
C ARG A 349 -21.92 -5.87 21.68
N TRP A 350 -21.83 -7.19 21.54
CA TRP A 350 -21.83 -7.91 20.26
C TRP A 350 -22.45 -9.26 20.50
#